data_AF-A0A645EA82-F1
#
_entry.id   AF-A0A645EA82-F1
#
_cell.length_a   1.000
_cell.length_b   1.000
_cell.length_c   1.000
_cell.angle_alpha   90.00
_cell.angle_beta   90.00
_cell.angle_gamma   90.00
#
_symmetry.space_group_name_H-M   'P 1'
#
loop_
_entity.id
_entity.type
_entity.pdbx_description
1 polymer ?
#
loop_
_entity_poly.entity_id
_entity_poly.type
_entity_poly.pdbx_seq_one_letter_code
_entity_poly.pdbx_strand_id
1 'polypeptide(L)' 'MIVGDYSFDISDETVEKLELKSPEDVLTLAILNIPEDFKKMTANLRAPIVINTKNKIGIQELLNDDNYSMKHQVFRRDV' A
#
# COMPACT_ATOMS: atom_id res chain seq x y z
N MET A 1 6.11 7.31 -9.72
CA MET A 1 5.17 6.72 -8.74
C MET A 1 3.81 6.55 -9.41
N ILE A 2 3.01 5.57 -8.98
CA ILE A 2 1.66 5.31 -9.52
C ILE A 2 0.70 6.45 -9.14
N VAL A 3 0.78 6.91 -7.89
CA VAL A 3 0.13 8.10 -7.37
C VAL A 3 1.22 9.03 -6.84
N GLY A 4 1.19 10.30 -7.27
CA GLY A 4 2.04 11.32 -6.68
C GLY A 4 1.59 11.57 -5.24
N ASP A 5 2.53 11.72 -4.32
CA ASP A 5 2.26 12.04 -2.92
C ASP A 5 1.43 10.98 -2.18
N TYR A 6 1.59 9.69 -2.56
CA TYR A 6 1.00 8.58 -1.82
C TYR A 6 1.61 8.50 -0.42
N SER A 7 0.84 8.92 0.58
CA SER A 7 1.17 8.86 2.00
C SER A 7 -0.05 8.44 2.80
N PHE A 8 0.17 7.75 3.91
CA PHE A 8 -0.89 7.30 4.80
C PHE A 8 -0.35 7.14 6.21
N ASP A 9 -1.25 7.26 7.19
CA ASP A 9 -0.98 6.89 8.57
C ASP A 9 -1.36 5.41 8.77
N ILE A 10 -0.61 4.72 9.63
CA ILE A 10 -0.93 3.37 10.08
C ILE A 10 -1.50 3.43 11.50
N SER A 11 -2.38 2.49 11.84
CA SER A 11 -2.94 2.44 13.20
C SER A 11 -1.89 2.12 14.26
N ASP A 12 -2.08 2.62 15.48
CA ASP A 12 -1.24 2.28 16.64
C ASP A 12 -1.20 0.76 16.88
N GLU A 13 -2.32 0.07 16.64
CA GLU A 13 -2.41 -1.39 16.71
C GLU A 13 -1.43 -2.07 15.73
N THR A 14 -1.31 -1.54 14.51
CA THR A 14 -0.37 -2.06 13.51
C THR A 14 1.08 -1.73 13.87
N VAL A 15 1.35 -0.54 14.42
CA VAL A 15 2.67 -0.18 14.96
C VAL A 15 3.11 -1.18 16.05
N GLU A 16 2.21 -1.50 16.98
CA GLU A 16 2.46 -2.47 18.06
C GLU A 16 2.68 -3.88 17.52
N LYS A 17 1.79 -4.38 16.66
CA LYS A 17 1.88 -5.74 16.09
C LYS A 17 3.15 -5.98 15.27
N LEU A 18 3.61 -4.95 14.56
CA LEU A 18 4.81 -5.02 13.74
C LEU A 18 6.09 -4.66 14.50
N GLU A 19 5.99 -4.23 15.77
CA GLU A 19 7.10 -3.76 16.61
C GLU A 19 7.90 -2.63 15.94
N LEU A 20 7.21 -1.69 15.30
CA LEU A 20 7.83 -0.59 14.56
C LEU A 20 8.40 0.46 15.52
N LYS A 21 9.64 0.88 15.27
CA LYS A 21 10.34 1.88 16.09
C LYS A 21 10.60 3.18 15.35
N SER A 22 10.72 3.11 14.02
CA SER A 22 10.87 4.27 13.16
C SER A 22 10.38 3.99 11.74
N PRO A 23 10.02 5.03 10.95
CA PRO A 23 9.54 4.85 9.58
C PRO A 23 10.57 4.23 8.63
N GLU A 24 11.87 4.39 8.89
CA GLU A 24 12.95 3.86 8.03
C GLU A 24 13.00 2.32 8.03
N ASP A 25 12.43 1.69 9.06
CA ASP A 25 12.35 0.24 9.17
C ASP A 25 11.17 -0.34 8.38
N VAL A 26 10.29 0.51 7.83
CA VAL A 26 9.07 0.12 7.14
C VAL A 26 9.32 -0.04 5.64
N LEU A 27 8.99 -1.22 5.12
CA LEU A 27 8.79 -1.45 3.68
C LEU A 27 7.30 -1.48 3.38
N THR A 28 6.86 -0.64 2.45
CA THR A 28 5.48 -0.59 1.95
C THR A 28 5.38 -1.16 0.55
N LEU A 29 4.42 -2.06 0.31
CA LEU A 29 4.13 -2.61 -1.02
C LEU A 29 2.63 -2.50 -1.31
N ALA A 30 2.29 -2.29 -2.58
CA ALA A 30 0.91 -2.36 -3.05
C ALA A 30 0.69 -3.65 -3.87
N ILE A 31 -0.49 -4.24 -3.76
CA ILE A 31 -0.86 -5.42 -4.54
C ILE A 31 -1.42 -4.97 -5.89
N LEU A 32 -0.90 -5.55 -6.98
CA LEU A 32 -1.43 -5.36 -8.33
C LEU A 32 -2.43 -6.46 -8.67
N ASN A 33 -3.57 -6.06 -9.24
CA ASN A 33 -4.47 -6.92 -9.97
C ASN A 33 -4.19 -6.78 -11.47
N ILE A 34 -3.66 -7.84 -12.08
CA ILE A 34 -3.21 -7.85 -13.48
C ILE A 34 -4.20 -8.69 -14.31
N PRO A 35 -5.11 -8.06 -15.07
CA PRO A 35 -5.97 -8.77 -16.01
C PRO A 35 -5.21 -9.11 -17.30
N GLU A 36 -5.87 -9.82 -18.23
CA GLU A 36 -5.30 -10.20 -19.53
C GLU A 36 -4.71 -9.00 -20.31
N ASP A 37 -5.44 -7.89 -20.35
CA ASP A 37 -4.94 -6.62 -20.86
C ASP A 37 -4.22 -5.85 -19.74
N PHE A 38 -2.89 -5.98 -19.67
CA PHE A 38 -2.08 -5.38 -18.61
C PHE A 38 -2.24 -3.87 -18.49
N LYS A 39 -2.67 -3.15 -19.55
CA LYS A 39 -2.94 -1.71 -19.48
C LYS A 39 -4.11 -1.39 -18.55
N LYS A 40 -4.97 -2.36 -18.25
CA LYS A 40 -6.09 -2.25 -17.30
C LYS A 40 -5.73 -2.66 -15.88
N MET A 41 -4.44 -2.95 -15.59
CA MET A 41 -4.04 -3.35 -14.26
C MET A 41 -4.33 -2.26 -13.22
N THR A 42 -4.71 -2.70 -12.02
CA THR A 42 -5.02 -1.81 -10.90
C THR A 42 -4.16 -2.12 -9.70
N ALA A 43 -3.75 -1.11 -8.95
CA ALA A 43 -3.13 -1.25 -7.64
C ALA A 43 -4.19 -1.09 -6.54
N ASN A 44 -4.11 -1.92 -5.50
CA ASN A 44 -4.84 -1.68 -4.26
C ASN A 44 -4.03 -0.73 -3.37
N LEU A 45 -4.46 0.53 -3.31
CA LEU A 45 -3.84 1.57 -2.51
C LEU A 45 -4.58 1.82 -1.18
N ARG A 46 -5.72 1.16 -0.96
CA ARG A 46 -6.46 1.23 0.31
C ARG A 46 -6.00 0.19 1.32
N ALA A 47 -5.33 -0.88 0.85
CA ALA A 47 -4.84 -1.95 1.70
C ALA A 47 -3.38 -2.33 1.39
N PRO A 48 -2.41 -1.45 1.67
CA PRO A 48 -0.99 -1.74 1.47
C PRO A 48 -0.50 -2.88 2.36
N ILE A 49 0.54 -3.56 1.89
CA ILE A 49 1.36 -4.44 2.70
C ILE A 49 2.41 -3.59 3.41
N VAL A 50 2.45 -3.69 4.74
CA VAL A 50 3.41 -3.00 5.62
C VAL A 50 4.29 -4.05 6.27
N ILE A 51 5.60 -3.95 6.09
CA ILE A 51 6.58 -4.92 6.59
C ILE A 51 7.61 -4.19 7.43
N ASN A 52 7.83 -4.67 8.66
CA ASN A 52 9.01 -4.30 9.42
C ASN A 52 10.22 -5.10 8.88
N THR A 53 11.17 -4.40 8.27
CA THR A 53 12.34 -5.01 7.64
C THR A 53 13.34 -5.61 8.62
N LYS A 54 13.28 -5.24 9.91
CA LYS A 54 14.18 -5.74 10.96
C LYS A 54 13.77 -7.12 11.46
N ASN A 55 12.49 -7.29 11.80
CA ASN A 55 11.96 -8.55 12.33
C ASN A 55 11.26 -9.42 11.27
N LYS A 56 11.05 -8.89 10.04
CA LYS A 56 10.43 -9.56 8.89
C LYS A 56 8.96 -9.94 9.10
N ILE A 57 8.29 -9.27 10.03
CA ILE A 57 6.85 -9.40 10.23
C ILE A 57 6.15 -8.38 9.35
N GLY A 58 5.04 -8.78 8.72
CA GLY A 58 4.24 -7.88 7.90
C GLY A 58 2.75 -8.16 8.03
N ILE A 59 1.96 -7.14 7.71
CA ILE A 59 0.51 -7.17 7.71
C ILE A 59 -0.02 -6.48 6.45
N GLN A 60 -1.25 -6.79 6.06
CA GLN A 60 -2.01 -5.98 5.13
C GLN A 60 -2.89 -5.00 5.92
N GLU A 61 -2.51 -3.73 5.94
CA GLU A 61 -3.21 -2.69 6.69
C GLU A 61 -4.36 -2.14 5.86
N LEU A 62 -5.59 -2.20 6.37
CA LEU A 62 -6.69 -1.45 5.78
C LEU A 62 -6.61 -0.01 6.29
N LEU A 63 -6.37 0.94 5.37
CA LEU A 63 -6.28 2.35 5.74
C LEU A 63 -7.65 2.87 6.18
N ASN A 64 -7.68 3.60 7.29
CA ASN A 64 -8.90 4.22 7.84
C ASN A 64 -9.41 5.38 6.99
N ASP A 65 -8.54 5.99 6.18
CA ASP A 65 -8.87 7.09 5.29
C ASP A 65 -9.30 6.57 3.90
N ASP A 66 -10.40 7.12 3.39
CA ASP A 66 -10.99 6.78 2.09
C ASP A 66 -10.37 7.56 0.92
N ASN A 67 -9.30 8.31 1.16
CA ASN A 67 -8.52 9.02 0.13
C ASN A 67 -8.00 8.09 -0.99
N TYR A 68 -7.89 6.79 -0.75
CA TYR A 68 -7.37 5.83 -1.72
C TYR A 68 -8.36 4.72 -2.11
N SER A 69 -8.32 4.34 -3.39
CA SER A 69 -9.14 3.28 -3.96
C SER A 69 -8.47 1.91 -3.87
N MET A 70 -9.28 0.86 -3.71
CA MET A 70 -8.85 -0.53 -3.86
C MET A 70 -8.52 -0.92 -5.31
N LYS A 71 -9.00 -0.14 -6.29
CA LYS A 71 -8.78 -0.37 -7.73
C LYS A 71 -8.29 0.92 -8.39
N HIS A 72 -7.09 1.36 -8.03
CA HIS A 72 -6.45 2.50 -8.68
C HIS A 72 -5.82 2.06 -10.00
N GLN A 73 -6.16 2.70 -11.13
CA GLN A 73 -5.56 2.35 -12.42
C GLN A 73 -4.08 2.71 -12.45
N VAL A 74 -3.22 1.76 -12.80
CA VAL A 74 -1.76 2.02 -12.81
C VAL A 74 -1.36 2.85 -14.03
N PHE A 75 -1.96 2.57 -15.18
CA PHE A 75 -1.77 3.37 -16.37
C PHE A 75 -2.87 4.42 -16.46
N ARG A 76 -2.49 5.67 -16.72
CA ARG A 76 -3.46 6.69 -17.13
C ARG A 76 -4.04 6.27 -18.47
N ARG A 77 -5.36 6.42 -18.65
CA ARG A 77 -5.96 6.27 -19.97
C ARG A 77 -5.32 7.32 -20.88
N ASP A 78 -4.70 6.86 -21.97
CA ASP A 78 -4.25 7.73 -23.06
C ASP A 78 -5.49 8.53 -23.50
N VAL A 79 -5.41 9.87 -23.39
CA VAL A 79 -6.39 10.79 -23.99
C VAL A 79 -5.98 11.03 -25.43
#